data_AF-A0A1U7HFF7-F1
#
_entry.id   AF-A0A1U7HFF7-F1
#
_cell.length_a   1.000
_cell.length_b   1.000
_cell.length_c   1.000
_cell.angle_alpha   90.00
_cell.angle_beta   90.00
_cell.angle_gamma   90.00
#
_symmetry.space_group_name_H-M   'P 1'
#
loop_
_entity.id
_entity.type
_entity.pdbx_description
1 polymer ?
#
loop_
_entity_poly.entity_id
_entity_poly.type
_entity_poly.pdbx_seq_one_letter_code
_entity_poly.pdbx_strand_id
1 'polypeptide(L)'
;MIVEEVKQKARDVVLALLPDANYELLLDDSDIFTLGLDSINAMALIFNLQDTFDIKFETSEINFDNFRTFTDIVNLITRKKEKN
;
A
#
# COMPACT_ATOMS: atom_id res chain seq x y z
N MET A 1 12.15 -0.02 -11.48
CA MET A 1 10.94 -0.87 -11.39
C MET A 1 9.89 -0.29 -12.32
N ILE A 2 9.15 -1.13 -13.03
CA ILE A 2 7.99 -0.68 -13.82
C ILE A 2 6.76 -0.63 -12.91
N VAL A 3 5.76 0.20 -13.25
CA VAL A 3 4.52 0.36 -12.46
C VAL A 3 3.83 -0.96 -12.19
N GLU A 4 3.84 -1.89 -13.15
CA GLU A 4 3.26 -3.22 -12.99
C GLU A 4 3.92 -4.04 -11.88
N GLU A 5 5.24 -3.91 -11.73
CA GLU A 5 5.99 -4.56 -10.66
C GLU A 5 5.67 -3.94 -9.29
N VAL A 6 5.45 -2.62 -9.25
CA VAL A 6 4.99 -1.92 -8.03
C VAL A 6 3.61 -2.41 -7.63
N LYS A 7 2.67 -2.48 -8.59
CA LYS A 7 1.33 -3.00 -8.35
C LYS A 7 1.37 -4.40 -7.79
N GLN A 8 2.09 -5.33 -8.44
CA GLN A 8 2.13 -6.71 -7.96
C GLN A 8 2.68 -6.83 -6.53
N LYS A 9 3.82 -6.19 -6.24
CA LYS A 9 4.43 -6.22 -4.90
C LYS A 9 3.56 -5.54 -3.83
N ALA A 10 3.00 -4.38 -4.13
CA ALA A 10 2.13 -3.67 -3.20
C ALA A 10 0.88 -4.50 -2.87
N ARG A 11 0.34 -5.18 -3.87
CA ARG A 11 -0.81 -6.06 -3.73
C ARG A 11 -0.51 -7.23 -2.80
N ASP A 12 0.64 -7.88 -2.98
CA ASP A 12 1.08 -8.97 -2.12
C ASP A 12 1.22 -8.53 -0.66
N VAL A 13 1.75 -7.33 -0.42
CA VAL A 13 1.87 -6.74 0.93
C VAL A 13 0.49 -6.49 1.55
N VAL A 14 -0.45 -5.90 0.80
CA VAL A 14 -1.80 -5.61 1.32
C VAL A 14 -2.56 -6.90 1.62
N LEU A 15 -2.53 -7.88 0.71
CA LEU A 15 -3.22 -9.16 0.90
C LEU A 15 -2.63 -10.00 2.04
N ALA A 16 -1.33 -9.87 2.32
CA ALA A 16 -0.70 -10.52 3.47
C ALA A 16 -1.24 -10.01 4.82
N LEU A 17 -1.82 -8.81 4.85
CA LEU A 17 -2.36 -8.18 6.06
C LEU A 17 -3.89 -8.30 6.19
N LEU A 18 -4.56 -8.62 5.09
CA LEU A 18 -6.02 -8.71 5.00
C LEU A 18 -6.43 -10.15 4.64
N PRO A 19 -6.61 -11.03 5.65
CA PRO A 19 -6.84 -12.46 5.41
C PRO A 19 -8.14 -12.76 4.67
N ASP A 20 -9.14 -11.87 4.78
CA ASP A 20 -10.44 -12.00 4.12
C ASP A 20 -10.47 -11.31 2.73
N ALA A 21 -9.43 -10.56 2.37
CA ALA A 21 -9.32 -9.92 1.07
C ALA A 21 -8.65 -10.85 0.05
N ASN A 22 -8.95 -10.62 -1.23
CA ASN A 22 -8.31 -11.34 -2.33
C ASN A 22 -8.14 -10.40 -3.53
N TYR A 23 -7.54 -10.92 -4.61
CA TYR A 23 -7.29 -10.18 -5.84
C TYR A 23 -8.55 -9.60 -6.49
N GLU A 24 -9.70 -10.25 -6.34
CA GLU A 24 -10.97 -9.81 -6.92
C GLU A 24 -11.61 -8.67 -6.10
N LEU A 25 -11.35 -8.61 -4.79
CA LEU A 25 -11.87 -7.57 -3.89
C LEU A 25 -10.98 -6.32 -3.84
N LEU A 26 -9.66 -6.50 -3.98
CA LEU A 26 -8.69 -5.41 -3.98
C LEU A 26 -8.58 -4.79 -5.38
N LEU A 27 -9.61 -4.09 -5.81
CA LEU A 27 -9.57 -3.29 -7.03
C LEU A 27 -8.72 -2.02 -6.79
N ASP A 28 -8.31 -1.39 -7.89
CA ASP A 28 -7.45 -0.20 -7.86
C ASP A 28 -8.03 0.93 -7.00
N ASP A 29 -9.35 1.17 -7.10
CA ASP A 29 -10.05 2.23 -6.36
C ASP A 29 -10.74 1.71 -5.08
N SER A 30 -10.51 0.45 -4.70
CA SER A 30 -11.08 -0.12 -3.47
C SER A 30 -10.50 0.58 -2.25
N ASP A 31 -11.38 1.04 -1.36
CA ASP A 31 -11.00 1.58 -0.05
C ASP A 31 -10.56 0.43 0.86
N ILE A 32 -9.26 0.35 1.17
CA ILE A 32 -8.67 -0.79 1.87
C ILE A 32 -9.11 -0.87 3.34
N PHE A 33 -9.58 0.24 3.92
CA PHE A 33 -10.17 0.23 5.26
C PHE A 33 -11.50 -0.52 5.28
N THR A 34 -12.25 -0.50 4.17
CA THR A 34 -13.48 -1.32 4.02
C THR A 34 -13.18 -2.80 3.83
N LEU A 35 -11.96 -3.14 3.42
CA LEU A 35 -11.48 -4.51 3.24
C LEU A 35 -10.86 -5.11 4.52
N GLY A 36 -10.91 -4.39 5.64
CA GLY A 36 -10.42 -4.87 6.95
C GLY A 36 -9.10 -4.26 7.41
N LEU A 37 -8.59 -3.21 6.74
CA LEU A 37 -7.47 -2.45 7.28
C LEU A 37 -7.96 -1.60 8.47
N ASP A 38 -7.29 -1.71 9.61
CA ASP A 38 -7.55 -0.98 10.84
C ASP A 38 -6.27 -0.32 11.38
N SER A 39 -6.37 0.38 12.51
CA SER A 39 -5.23 1.08 13.10
C SER A 39 -4.09 0.16 13.56
N ILE A 40 -4.35 -1.12 13.81
CA ILE A 40 -3.36 -2.09 14.28
C ILE A 40 -2.52 -2.57 13.09
N ASN A 41 -3.17 -2.96 11.99
CA ASN A 41 -2.50 -3.46 10.80
C ASN A 41 -2.04 -2.35 9.83
N ALA A 42 -2.54 -1.11 9.96
CA ALA A 42 -2.07 0.03 9.15
C ALA A 42 -0.58 0.35 9.37
N MET A 43 -0.10 0.29 10.62
CA MET A 43 1.33 0.46 10.88
C MET A 43 2.16 -0.69 10.30
N ALA A 44 1.65 -1.92 10.35
CA ALA A 44 2.31 -3.07 9.71
C ALA A 44 2.37 -2.91 8.19
N LEU A 45 1.31 -2.39 7.56
CA LEU A 45 1.28 -2.05 6.14
C LEU A 45 2.39 -1.05 5.79
N ILE A 46 2.49 0.04 6.56
CA ILE A 46 3.51 1.07 6.36
C ILE A 46 4.92 0.45 6.47
N PHE A 47 5.18 -0.34 7.52
CA PHE A 47 6.48 -0.99 7.70
C PHE A 47 6.81 -1.97 6.56
N ASN A 48 5.87 -2.83 6.18
CA ASN A 48 6.09 -3.83 5.12
C ASN A 48 6.31 -3.17 3.75
N LEU A 49 5.62 -2.06 3.46
CA LEU A 49 5.85 -1.29 2.23
C LEU A 49 7.24 -0.64 2.23
N GLN A 50 7.68 -0.07 3.35
CA GLN A 50 9.04 0.48 3.44
C GLN A 50 10.11 -0.59 3.22
N ASP A 51 9.97 -1.76 3.83
CA ASP A 51 10.90 -2.88 3.70
C ASP A 51 10.89 -3.45 2.26
N THR A 52 9.71 -3.72 1.71
CA THR A 52 9.54 -4.31 0.37
C THR A 52 10.13 -3.45 -0.75
N PHE A 53 10.00 -2.13 -0.61
CA PHE A 53 10.41 -1.18 -1.65
C PHE A 53 11.72 -0.47 -1.36
N ASP A 54 12.32 -0.69 -0.19
CA ASP A 54 13.49 0.04 0.32
C ASP A 54 13.27 1.56 0.25
N ILE A 55 12.19 2.01 0.89
CA ILE A 55 11.79 3.42 0.96
C ILE A 55 11.51 3.83 2.40
N LYS A 56 11.50 5.14 2.67
CA LYS A 56 11.06 5.71 3.94
C LYS A 56 9.92 6.69 3.68
N PHE A 57 8.83 6.56 4.42
CA PHE A 57 7.75 7.54 4.44
C PHE A 57 8.02 8.60 5.50
N GLU A 58 7.80 9.85 5.14
CA GLU A 58 7.78 10.95 6.08
C GLU A 58 6.49 10.90 6.90
N THR A 59 6.51 11.43 8.12
CA THR A 59 5.32 11.48 8.98
C THR A 59 4.14 12.20 8.32
N SER A 60 4.41 13.20 7.46
CA SER A 60 3.38 13.91 6.70
C SER A 60 2.74 13.07 5.59
N GLU A 61 3.43 12.05 5.09
CA GLU A 61 2.94 11.15 4.07
C GLU A 61 2.08 10.04 4.65
N ILE A 62 2.28 9.69 5.93
CA ILE A 62 1.49 8.72 6.68
C ILE A 62 0.16 9.37 7.09
N ASN A 63 -0.80 9.34 6.18
CA ASN A 63 -2.13 9.88 6.39
C ASN A 63 -3.18 9.05 5.65
N PHE A 64 -4.45 9.29 5.95
CA PHE A 64 -5.57 8.54 5.36
C PHE A 64 -5.57 8.62 3.83
N ASP A 65 -5.42 9.81 3.25
CA ASP A 65 -5.57 10.01 1.80
C ASP A 65 -4.51 9.24 0.99
N ASN A 66 -3.27 9.18 1.47
CA ASN A 66 -2.18 8.46 0.81
C ASN A 66 -2.27 6.92 0.91
N PHE A 67 -3.09 6.41 1.82
CA PHE A 67 -3.23 4.98 2.11
C PHE A 67 -4.69 4.51 2.01
N ARG A 68 -5.58 5.31 1.41
CA ARG A 68 -7.01 4.98 1.32
C ARG A 68 -7.29 3.89 0.31
N THR A 69 -6.84 4.08 -0.92
CA THR A 69 -7.05 3.12 -2.01
C THR A 69 -5.76 2.41 -2.40
N PHE A 70 -5.90 1.29 -3.11
CA PHE A 70 -4.75 0.61 -3.68
C PHE A 70 -3.98 1.50 -4.67
N THR A 71 -4.69 2.27 -5.48
CA THR A 71 -4.11 3.27 -6.39
C THR A 71 -3.30 4.33 -5.63
N ASP A 72 -3.80 4.84 -4.50
CA ASP A 72 -3.09 5.85 -3.70
C ASP A 72 -1.74 5.32 -3.19
N ILE A 73 -1.73 4.08 -2.70
CA ILE A 73 -0.52 3.38 -2.24
C ILE A 73 0.48 3.23 -3.38
N VAL A 74 0.04 2.70 -4.53
CA VAL A 74 0.90 2.50 -5.71
C VAL A 74 1.49 3.82 -6.20
N ASN A 75 0.68 4.89 -6.23
CA ASN A 75 1.12 6.21 -6.62
C ASN A 75 2.13 6.79 -5.63
N LEU A 76 1.93 6.61 -4.33
CA LEU A 76 2.88 7.05 -3.30
C LEU A 76 4.23 6.34 -3.46
N ILE A 77 4.23 5.02 -3.61
CA ILE A 77 5.45 4.22 -3.78
C ILE A 77 6.18 4.60 -5.07
N THR A 78 5.44 4.75 -6.18
CA THR A 78 6.02 5.13 -7.47
C THR A 78 6.72 6.49 -7.35
N ARG A 79 6.07 7.50 -6.76
CA ARG A 79 6.68 8.81 -6.49
C ARG A 79 7.92 8.74 -5.61
N LYS A 80 7.96 7.83 -4.64
CA LYS A 80 9.15 7.60 -3.80
C LYS A 80 10.30 7.00 -4.58
N LYS A 81 10.04 6.02 -5.45
CA LYS A 81 11.07 5.35 -6.26
C LYS A 81 11.59 6.22 -7.40
N GLU A 82 10.83 7.22 -7.86
CA GLU A 82 11.31 8.20 -8.85
C GLU A 82 12.22 9.29 -8.24
N LYS A 83 12.07 9.57 -6.94
CA LYS A 83 12.87 10.57 -6.22
C LYS A 83 14.17 10.03 -5.64
N ASN A 84 14.36 8.71 -5.63
CA ASN A 84 15.56 8.00 -5.18
C ASN A 84 16.38 7.52 -6.38
#